data_AF-A0A1F5SHV6-F1
#
_entry.id   AF-A0A1F5SHV6-F1
#
_cell.length_a   1.000
_cell.length_b   1.000
_cell.length_c   1.000
_cell.angle_alpha   90.00
_cell.angle_beta   90.00
_cell.angle_gamma   90.00
#
_symmetry.space_group_name_H-M   'P 1'
#
loop_
_entity.id
_entity.type
_entity.pdbx_description
1 polymer ?
#
loop_
_entity_poly.entity_id
_entity_poly.type
_entity_poly.pdbx_seq_one_letter_code
_entity_poly.pdbx_strand_id
1 'polypeptide(L)'
;MTEEKSKIHSRAKERLSVIRNKIGILSAELENKDKRNLAELKRLRGTDRMVHVELMYYNAKRLDELKKLYPSPYFVRCDVRFDGEPEEKTLYFAKFPYTEESVYSWVAPIASIRFEDCGRFSYVRRDGEIKHGLMLRKDQFMIIDGKIVYLTSEETGRPRTLVYQEYFSTRKTGFALPEIIERMERAQDEVIRADCAGSFVISGPAGSGKTTLALHRAAYLAQSPETAERYSGRRAIVFVQDAGTKDYFSHLLPELGIEDVSITTIFEWAAKILGLNDELAYTNRFGGTEAEKDAYEYEKNRLLAQEDIPPPARFSLAWLEKIYRTGLSPAMYNLFKKQKNRKLLDRFDLTLLLKSRLRAYGGLTMEEEYYVTDKNYLLTRKTRKKPIEYSLIIIDEFQNYLPSQLAIIRGCIDKLRSLLYIGDLGQQINLFTVKTWEEIGEEIKPDRHIRLDKVYRNTGSILKYIKDLGYDINIPDSAKSGADVKEAVFPGPAEEIEYIKKLLEKSKEKNIIGIIAAEKDYLEKFKKSFHNNANVHILTMNEAQGVEFDIVCLVGANDGWLSLPAYANMPADFIAEKKRVKRDLLYVAMTRAIFELHILGKQKLSDIFKEY
;
A
#
# COMPACT_ATOMS: atom_id res chain seq x y z
N MET A 1 14.13 10.87 36.49
CA MET A 1 12.75 11.41 36.32
C MET A 1 12.50 12.39 37.46
N THR A 2 11.92 13.56 37.21
CA THR A 2 11.43 14.47 38.26
C THR A 2 10.25 13.85 39.02
N GLU A 3 10.00 14.25 40.26
CA GLU A 3 8.95 13.68 41.12
C GLU A 3 7.55 13.77 40.48
N GLU A 4 7.27 14.88 39.79
CA GLU A 4 6.03 15.11 39.03
C GLU A 4 5.88 14.13 37.85
N LYS A 5 6.94 13.90 37.06
CA LYS A 5 6.93 12.92 35.95
C LYS A 5 6.73 11.49 36.45
N SER A 6 7.28 11.16 37.63
CA SER A 6 7.07 9.86 38.29
C SER A 6 5.60 9.65 38.69
N LYS A 7 4.96 10.67 39.26
CA LYS A 7 3.53 10.62 39.63
C LYS A 7 2.64 10.45 38.39
N ILE A 8 2.91 11.18 37.30
CA ILE A 8 2.14 11.05 36.04
C ILE A 8 2.28 9.63 35.47
N HIS A 9 3.50 9.11 35.37
CA HIS A 9 3.74 7.77 34.85
C HIS A 9 3.09 6.67 35.73
N SER A 10 3.12 6.81 37.06
CA SER A 10 2.48 5.85 37.98
C SER A 10 0.97 5.82 37.82
N ARG A 11 0.32 7.00 37.76
CA ARG A 11 -1.14 7.09 37.54
C ARG A 11 -1.54 6.50 36.20
N ALA A 12 -0.75 6.73 35.15
CA ALA A 12 -0.97 6.15 33.84
C ALA A 12 -0.91 4.62 33.86
N LYS A 13 0.06 4.03 34.58
CA LYS A 13 0.17 2.56 34.75
C LYS A 13 -1.02 1.97 35.49
N GLU A 14 -1.46 2.61 36.56
CA GLU A 14 -2.63 2.18 37.32
C GLU A 14 -3.90 2.19 36.45
N ARG A 15 -4.14 3.30 35.74
CA ARG A 15 -5.29 3.43 34.84
C ARG A 15 -5.27 2.40 33.71
N LEU A 16 -4.09 2.14 33.12
CA LEU A 16 -3.91 1.11 32.11
C LEU A 16 -4.27 -0.28 32.65
N SER A 17 -3.82 -0.60 33.87
CA SER A 17 -4.14 -1.87 34.55
C SER A 17 -5.66 -2.04 34.76
N VAL A 18 -6.34 -0.99 35.22
CA VAL A 18 -7.80 -0.99 35.44
C VAL A 18 -8.55 -1.27 34.14
N ILE A 19 -8.23 -0.56 33.06
CA ILE A 19 -8.90 -0.73 31.76
C ILE A 19 -8.64 -2.13 31.21
N ARG A 20 -7.40 -2.65 31.29
CA ARG A 20 -7.08 -4.01 30.84
C ARG A 20 -7.85 -5.07 31.62
N ASN A 21 -7.97 -4.92 32.94
CA ASN A 21 -8.72 -5.85 33.77
C ASN A 21 -10.20 -5.89 33.35
N LYS A 22 -10.82 -4.72 33.14
CA LYS A 22 -12.20 -4.62 32.66
C LYS A 22 -12.41 -5.25 31.27
N ILE A 23 -11.48 -5.00 30.33
CA ILE A 23 -11.49 -5.67 29.01
C ILE A 23 -11.41 -7.19 29.16
N GLY A 24 -10.56 -7.68 30.06
CA GLY A 24 -10.42 -9.12 30.35
C GLY A 24 -11.70 -9.73 30.90
N ILE A 25 -12.35 -9.07 31.86
CA ILE A 25 -13.64 -9.50 32.43
C ILE A 25 -14.71 -9.57 31.34
N LEU A 26 -14.87 -8.50 30.56
CA LEU A 26 -15.88 -8.45 29.49
C LEU A 26 -15.62 -9.50 28.40
N SER A 27 -14.35 -9.74 28.06
CA SER A 27 -13.98 -10.79 27.10
C SER A 27 -14.38 -12.17 27.60
N ALA A 28 -14.14 -12.47 28.88
CA ALA A 28 -14.53 -13.73 29.49
C ALA A 28 -16.06 -13.89 29.58
N GLU A 29 -16.80 -12.81 29.85
CA GLU A 29 -18.27 -12.81 29.84
C GLU A 29 -18.84 -13.12 28.44
N LEU A 30 -18.28 -12.52 27.39
CA LEU A 30 -18.69 -12.78 26.01
C LEU A 30 -18.38 -14.22 25.58
N GLU A 31 -17.19 -14.74 25.92
CA GLU A 31 -16.83 -16.14 25.64
C GLU A 31 -17.78 -17.13 26.33
N ASN A 32 -18.22 -16.82 27.55
CA ASN A 32 -19.20 -17.64 28.27
C ASN A 32 -20.61 -17.54 27.66
N LYS A 33 -21.02 -16.33 27.22
CA LYS A 33 -22.29 -16.13 26.51
C LYS A 33 -22.32 -16.92 25.19
N ASP A 34 -21.24 -16.90 24.42
CA ASP A 34 -21.18 -17.63 23.14
C ASP A 34 -21.28 -19.15 23.33
N LYS A 35 -20.64 -19.71 24.37
CA LYS A 35 -20.79 -21.13 24.71
C LYS A 35 -22.24 -21.49 25.06
N ARG A 36 -22.96 -20.62 25.79
CA ARG A 36 -24.39 -20.81 26.11
C ARG A 36 -25.26 -20.70 24.86
N ASN A 37 -25.03 -19.67 24.04
CA ASN A 37 -25.74 -19.45 22.78
C ASN A 37 -25.58 -20.64 21.82
N LEU A 38 -24.39 -21.24 21.73
CA LEU A 38 -24.13 -22.47 20.95
C LEU A 38 -24.97 -23.67 21.41
N ALA A 39 -25.19 -23.80 22.72
CA ALA A 39 -26.01 -24.87 23.28
C ALA A 39 -27.51 -24.66 23.00
N GLU A 40 -27.97 -23.41 23.07
CA GLU A 40 -29.35 -23.02 22.75
C GLU A 40 -29.66 -23.09 21.25
N LEU A 41 -28.69 -22.76 20.38
CA LEU A 41 -28.82 -22.80 18.92
C LEU A 41 -29.29 -24.19 18.42
N LYS A 42 -28.87 -25.26 19.10
CA LYS A 42 -29.27 -26.65 18.77
C LYS A 42 -30.75 -26.93 19.03
N ARG A 43 -31.42 -26.12 19.86
CA ARG A 43 -32.82 -26.29 20.27
C ARG A 43 -33.78 -25.35 19.51
N LEU A 44 -33.26 -24.27 18.94
CA LEU A 44 -34.05 -23.24 18.24
C LEU A 44 -34.32 -23.62 16.78
N ARG A 45 -35.46 -23.15 16.24
CA ARG A 45 -35.85 -23.33 14.83
C ARG A 45 -36.37 -22.00 14.26
N GLY A 46 -36.39 -21.90 12.93
CA GLY A 46 -36.96 -20.74 12.23
C GLY A 46 -36.26 -19.41 12.57
N THR A 47 -37.04 -18.35 12.75
CA THR A 47 -36.57 -16.97 12.93
C THR A 47 -35.71 -16.79 14.18
N ASP A 48 -36.05 -17.43 15.30
CA ASP A 48 -35.29 -17.33 16.56
C ASP A 48 -33.85 -17.85 16.38
N ARG A 49 -33.68 -18.90 15.58
CA ARG A 49 -32.35 -19.41 15.24
C ARG A 49 -31.55 -18.39 14.42
N MET A 50 -32.16 -17.67 13.48
CA MET A 50 -31.47 -16.64 12.68
C MET A 50 -31.00 -15.48 13.55
N VAL A 51 -31.87 -14.98 14.44
CA VAL A 51 -31.53 -13.91 15.40
C VAL A 51 -30.37 -14.34 16.30
N HIS A 52 -30.39 -15.58 16.80
CA HIS A 52 -29.28 -16.11 17.60
C HIS A 52 -27.97 -16.22 16.82
N VAL A 53 -28.00 -16.63 15.54
CA VAL A 53 -26.78 -16.65 14.69
C VAL A 53 -26.21 -15.24 14.54
N GLU A 54 -27.06 -14.23 14.34
CA GLU A 54 -26.63 -12.84 14.18
C GLU A 54 -26.06 -12.26 15.48
N LEU A 55 -26.67 -12.54 16.63
CA LEU A 55 -26.14 -12.20 17.95
C LEU A 55 -24.77 -12.85 18.21
N MET A 56 -24.62 -14.12 17.85
CA MET A 56 -23.34 -14.83 17.97
C MET A 56 -22.26 -14.22 17.07
N TYR A 57 -22.61 -13.83 15.85
CA TYR A 57 -21.69 -13.14 14.95
C TYR A 57 -21.24 -11.79 15.53
N TYR A 58 -22.17 -11.00 16.09
CA TYR A 58 -21.86 -9.74 16.75
C TYR A 58 -20.96 -9.93 17.99
N ASN A 59 -21.26 -10.92 18.84
CA ASN A 59 -20.44 -11.23 20.01
C ASN A 59 -19.03 -11.67 19.63
N ALA A 60 -18.89 -12.55 18.64
CA ALA A 60 -17.61 -13.02 18.15
C ALA A 60 -16.75 -11.85 17.63
N LYS A 61 -17.36 -10.96 16.84
CA LYS A 61 -16.71 -9.73 16.37
C LYS A 61 -16.28 -8.84 17.53
N ARG A 62 -17.18 -8.60 18.50
CA ARG A 62 -16.87 -7.77 19.67
C ARG A 62 -15.74 -8.36 20.53
N LEU A 63 -15.71 -9.69 20.67
CA LEU A 63 -14.66 -10.39 21.38
C LEU A 63 -13.30 -10.22 20.68
N ASP A 64 -13.27 -10.29 19.35
CA ASP A 64 -12.06 -10.04 18.56
C ASP A 64 -11.56 -8.58 18.71
N GLU A 65 -12.46 -7.59 18.66
CA GLU A 65 -12.12 -6.19 18.94
C GLU A 65 -11.49 -6.02 20.33
N LEU A 66 -12.05 -6.66 21.36
CA LEU A 66 -11.52 -6.62 22.72
C LEU A 66 -10.14 -7.28 22.84
N LYS A 67 -9.92 -8.41 22.14
CA LYS A 67 -8.61 -9.08 22.07
C LYS A 67 -7.55 -8.18 21.46
N LYS A 68 -7.89 -7.45 20.39
CA LYS A 68 -7.02 -6.46 19.74
C LYS A 68 -6.81 -5.21 20.59
N LEU A 69 -7.79 -4.82 21.40
CA LEU A 69 -7.71 -3.67 22.31
C LEU A 69 -6.88 -3.97 23.57
N TYR A 70 -6.91 -5.21 24.08
CA TYR A 70 -6.24 -5.62 25.33
C TYR A 70 -4.73 -5.29 25.43
N PRO A 71 -3.89 -5.52 24.39
CA PRO A 71 -2.46 -5.20 24.46
C PRO A 71 -2.17 -3.70 24.44
N SER A 72 -3.04 -2.89 23.81
CA SER A 72 -2.89 -1.43 23.72
C SER A 72 -4.26 -0.74 23.79
N PRO A 73 -4.82 -0.56 25.00
CA PRO A 73 -6.21 -0.09 25.17
C PRO A 73 -6.49 1.33 24.72
N TYR A 74 -5.46 2.18 24.62
CA TYR A 74 -5.53 3.54 24.11
C TYR A 74 -4.13 4.04 23.78
N PHE A 75 -4.03 5.04 22.92
CA PHE A 75 -2.76 5.67 22.53
C PHE A 75 -2.75 7.20 22.74
N VAL A 76 -3.92 7.84 22.91
CA VAL A 76 -4.04 9.24 23.33
C VAL A 76 -5.07 9.38 24.45
N ARG A 77 -4.82 10.29 25.38
CA ARG A 77 -5.77 10.79 26.37
C ARG A 77 -5.86 12.31 26.25
N CYS A 78 -7.07 12.85 26.24
CA CYS A 78 -7.33 14.29 26.29
C CYS A 78 -8.24 14.59 27.48
N ASP A 79 -7.85 15.55 28.32
CA ASP A 79 -8.76 16.13 29.32
C ASP A 79 -9.34 17.42 28.70
N VAL A 80 -10.66 17.46 28.53
CA VAL A 80 -11.37 18.51 27.81
C VAL A 80 -12.52 19.09 28.63
N ARG A 81 -12.86 20.35 28.36
CA ARG A 81 -14.07 21.01 28.84
C ARG A 81 -14.85 21.53 27.65
N PHE A 82 -16.08 21.08 27.47
CA PHE A 82 -16.92 21.55 26.35
C PHE A 82 -17.57 22.90 26.68
N ASP A 83 -17.77 23.73 25.66
CA ASP A 83 -18.48 25.00 25.83
C ASP A 83 -19.92 24.74 26.33
N GLY A 84 -20.34 25.46 27.36
CA GLY A 84 -21.64 25.28 28.02
C GLY A 84 -21.70 24.11 29.02
N GLU A 85 -20.64 23.31 29.15
CA GLU A 85 -20.55 22.24 30.15
C GLU A 85 -19.53 22.63 31.26
N PRO A 86 -19.91 22.66 32.55
CA PRO A 86 -18.99 23.04 33.62
C PRO A 86 -17.99 21.93 33.97
N GLU A 87 -18.28 20.69 33.62
CA GLU A 87 -17.48 19.52 33.99
C GLU A 87 -16.35 19.25 33.00
N GLU A 88 -15.20 18.86 33.53
CA GLU A 88 -14.09 18.31 32.75
C GLU A 88 -14.36 16.83 32.45
N LYS A 89 -14.05 16.42 31.22
CA LYS A 89 -14.18 15.05 30.74
C LYS A 89 -12.82 14.53 30.29
N THR A 90 -12.47 13.34 30.75
CA THR A 90 -11.32 12.61 30.23
C THR A 90 -11.75 11.68 29.11
N LEU A 91 -11.18 11.89 27.93
CA LEU A 91 -11.41 11.07 26.74
C LEU A 91 -10.16 10.26 26.44
N TYR A 92 -10.33 8.97 26.20
CA TYR A 92 -9.26 8.09 25.69
C TYR A 92 -9.55 7.75 24.24
N PHE A 93 -8.52 7.56 23.45
CA PHE A 93 -8.65 7.21 22.03
C PHE A 93 -7.86 5.95 21.71
N ALA A 94 -8.52 5.05 20.99
CA ALA A 94 -8.00 3.72 20.69
C ALA A 94 -8.44 3.23 19.31
N LYS A 95 -7.96 2.04 18.91
CA LYS A 95 -8.40 1.37 17.67
C LYS A 95 -9.90 1.09 17.71
N PHE A 96 -10.37 0.45 18.76
CA PHE A 96 -11.76 0.07 18.96
C PHE A 96 -12.37 0.80 20.15
N PRO A 97 -13.69 1.10 20.12
CA PRO A 97 -14.34 1.83 21.20
C PRO A 97 -14.57 0.92 22.42
N TYR A 98 -14.41 1.48 23.61
CA TYR A 98 -14.86 0.92 24.88
C TYR A 98 -15.46 2.04 25.75
N THR A 99 -16.72 2.36 25.43
CA THR A 99 -17.42 3.56 25.92
C THR A 99 -17.64 3.57 27.43
N GLU A 100 -17.75 2.41 28.07
CA GLU A 100 -17.85 2.27 29.54
C GLU A 100 -16.67 2.92 30.27
N GLU A 101 -15.49 2.97 29.63
CA GLU A 101 -14.28 3.59 30.17
C GLU A 101 -13.90 4.91 29.46
N SER A 102 -14.86 5.53 28.75
CA SER A 102 -14.63 6.73 27.92
C SER A 102 -13.52 6.53 26.88
N VAL A 103 -13.37 5.31 26.36
CA VAL A 103 -12.47 4.99 25.25
C VAL A 103 -13.25 5.08 23.94
N TYR A 104 -12.88 6.04 23.12
CA TYR A 104 -13.47 6.28 21.81
C TYR A 104 -12.58 5.72 20.71
N SER A 105 -13.19 5.26 19.63
CA SER A 105 -12.40 4.87 18.45
C SER A 105 -11.76 6.11 17.81
N TRP A 106 -10.56 5.93 17.28
CA TRP A 106 -9.82 6.93 16.53
C TRP A 106 -10.57 7.45 15.28
N VAL A 107 -11.53 6.67 14.75
CA VAL A 107 -12.41 7.07 13.64
C VAL A 107 -13.57 7.97 14.07
N ALA A 108 -13.81 8.15 15.37
CA ALA A 108 -14.90 9.00 15.85
C ALA A 108 -14.66 10.48 15.45
N PRO A 109 -15.72 11.28 15.24
CA PRO A 109 -15.56 12.69 14.89
C PRO A 109 -14.76 13.48 15.93
N ILE A 110 -15.07 13.28 17.22
CA ILE A 110 -14.34 13.87 18.37
C ILE A 110 -12.85 13.51 18.39
N ALA A 111 -12.43 12.45 17.71
CA ALA A 111 -11.04 12.01 17.71
C ALA A 111 -10.10 12.91 16.89
N SER A 112 -10.62 13.84 16.08
CA SER A 112 -9.80 14.84 15.37
C SER A 112 -9.05 15.76 16.33
N ILE A 113 -9.61 16.02 17.52
CA ILE A 113 -9.01 16.92 18.52
C ILE A 113 -7.62 16.45 18.96
N ARG A 114 -7.30 15.15 18.81
CA ARG A 114 -5.99 14.59 19.20
C ARG A 114 -4.82 15.24 18.47
N PHE A 115 -5.08 15.81 17.30
CA PHE A 115 -4.08 16.50 16.49
C PHE A 115 -4.02 17.99 16.80
N GLU A 116 -4.92 18.53 17.62
CA GLU A 116 -4.87 19.92 18.06
C GLU A 116 -3.88 20.10 19.22
N ASP A 117 -3.35 21.31 19.36
CA ASP A 117 -2.55 21.70 20.52
C ASP A 117 -3.46 21.95 21.72
N CYS A 118 -2.91 21.89 22.94
CA CYS A 118 -3.68 22.23 24.13
C CYS A 118 -4.17 23.69 24.05
N GLY A 119 -5.49 23.89 24.16
CA GLY A 119 -6.12 25.17 23.89
C GLY A 119 -7.54 25.01 23.38
N ARG A 120 -8.08 26.04 22.73
CA ARG A 120 -9.42 25.96 22.13
C ARG A 120 -9.41 24.99 20.96
N PHE A 121 -10.40 24.11 20.90
CA PHE A 121 -10.62 23.21 19.78
C PHE A 121 -12.06 23.29 19.29
N SER A 122 -12.26 22.81 18.07
CA SER A 122 -13.59 22.55 17.52
C SER A 122 -13.59 21.28 16.69
N TYR A 123 -14.70 20.57 16.66
CA TYR A 123 -14.88 19.42 15.78
C TYR A 123 -16.31 19.36 15.24
N VAL A 124 -16.46 18.78 14.06
CA VAL A 124 -17.76 18.60 13.41
C VAL A 124 -18.39 17.31 13.91
N ARG A 125 -19.66 17.36 14.33
CA ARG A 125 -20.46 16.19 14.70
C ARG A 125 -21.15 15.61 13.46
N ARG A 126 -21.70 14.40 13.59
CA ARG A 126 -22.40 13.67 12.51
C ARG A 126 -23.57 14.45 11.89
N ASP A 127 -24.22 15.31 12.66
CA ASP A 127 -25.33 16.18 12.23
C ASP A 127 -24.85 17.46 11.53
N GLY A 128 -23.55 17.66 11.39
CA GLY A 128 -22.94 18.87 10.83
C GLY A 128 -22.75 20.00 11.85
N GLU A 129 -23.18 19.80 13.10
CA GLU A 129 -22.99 20.79 14.16
C GLU A 129 -21.51 20.87 14.56
N ILE A 130 -20.97 22.08 14.66
CA ILE A 130 -19.61 22.30 15.17
C ILE A 130 -19.69 22.43 16.68
N LYS A 131 -19.03 21.52 17.40
CA LYS A 131 -18.91 21.59 18.85
C LYS A 131 -17.55 22.20 19.23
N HIS A 132 -17.57 23.11 20.20
CA HIS A 132 -16.41 23.83 20.69
C HIS A 132 -16.04 23.39 22.12
N GLY A 133 -14.77 23.55 22.48
CA GLY A 133 -14.30 23.33 23.84
C GLY A 133 -12.86 23.77 24.06
N LEU A 134 -12.37 23.51 25.26
CA LEU A 134 -11.00 23.77 25.71
C LEU A 134 -10.32 22.45 26.07
N MET A 135 -9.20 22.13 25.42
CA MET A 135 -8.35 21.00 25.75
C MET A 135 -7.33 21.43 26.79
N LEU A 136 -7.51 20.95 28.01
CA LEU A 136 -6.67 21.32 29.15
C LEU A 136 -5.35 20.55 29.14
N ARG A 137 -5.40 19.29 28.70
CA ARG A 137 -4.26 18.38 28.71
C ARG A 137 -4.36 17.33 27.61
N LYS A 138 -3.21 16.98 27.03
CA LYS A 138 -3.03 15.92 26.03
C LYS A 138 -1.87 15.02 26.44
N ASP A 139 -2.14 13.75 26.68
CA ASP A 139 -1.13 12.72 26.92
C ASP A 139 -1.08 11.76 25.72
N GLN A 140 0.11 11.48 25.21
CA GLN A 140 0.33 10.50 24.12
C GLN A 140 1.14 9.31 24.64
N PHE A 141 0.72 8.11 24.27
CA PHE A 141 1.23 6.84 24.78
C PHE A 141 1.70 5.94 23.63
N MET A 142 2.80 5.23 23.84
CA MET A 142 3.10 3.99 23.13
C MET A 142 2.99 2.86 24.14
N ILE A 143 2.04 1.95 23.91
CA ILE A 143 1.75 0.82 24.79
C ILE A 143 1.99 -0.47 24.02
N ILE A 144 2.81 -1.36 24.57
CA ILE A 144 3.13 -2.67 23.99
C ILE A 144 2.85 -3.72 25.04
N ASP A 145 1.95 -4.66 24.75
CA ASP A 145 1.50 -5.73 25.65
C ASP A 145 1.13 -5.26 27.06
N GLY A 146 0.50 -4.08 27.10
CA GLY A 146 0.06 -3.38 28.30
C GLY A 146 1.19 -2.85 29.19
N LYS A 147 2.36 -2.61 28.59
CA LYS A 147 3.44 -1.81 29.18
C LYS A 147 3.55 -0.50 28.43
N ILE A 148 3.58 0.62 29.17
CA ILE A 148 3.87 1.94 28.60
C ILE A 148 5.36 1.97 28.31
N VAL A 149 5.74 2.05 27.03
CA VAL A 149 7.13 2.16 26.59
C VAL A 149 7.51 3.61 26.28
N TYR A 150 6.51 4.47 26.06
CA TYR A 150 6.68 5.90 25.83
C TYR A 150 5.46 6.69 26.33
N LEU A 151 5.71 7.85 26.93
CA LEU A 151 4.69 8.79 27.40
C LEU A 151 5.18 10.24 27.29
N THR A 152 4.42 11.06 26.58
CA THR A 152 4.53 12.52 26.63
C THR A 152 3.26 13.16 27.16
N SER A 153 3.40 14.31 27.79
CA SER A 153 2.30 15.10 28.32
C SER A 153 2.45 16.56 27.92
N GLU A 154 1.34 17.17 27.53
CA GLU A 154 1.19 18.57 27.16
C GLU A 154 -0.01 19.13 27.94
N GLU A 155 0.11 20.34 28.46
CA GLU A 155 -0.94 21.02 29.23
C GLU A 155 -1.11 22.44 28.69
N THR A 156 -2.30 23.02 28.84
CA THR A 156 -2.55 24.40 28.39
C THR A 156 -1.56 25.36 29.06
N GLY A 157 -0.81 26.11 28.24
CA GLY A 157 0.22 27.04 28.71
C GLY A 157 1.55 26.39 29.14
N ARG A 158 1.73 25.08 28.96
CA ARG A 158 3.00 24.38 29.19
C ARG A 158 3.41 23.59 27.94
N PRO A 159 4.66 23.72 27.46
CA PRO A 159 5.10 22.98 26.29
C PRO A 159 5.10 21.47 26.57
N ARG A 160 4.97 20.69 25.50
CA ARG A 160 5.03 19.23 25.56
C ARG A 160 6.31 18.75 26.24
N THR A 161 6.18 17.81 27.17
CA THR A 161 7.32 17.22 27.88
C THR A 161 7.34 15.70 27.79
N LEU A 162 8.54 15.13 27.65
CA LEU A 162 8.77 13.70 27.79
C LEU A 162 8.66 13.28 29.25
N VAL A 163 7.67 12.44 29.56
CA VAL A 163 7.40 11.93 30.92
C VAL A 163 8.14 10.62 31.14
N TYR A 164 8.03 9.69 30.19
CA TYR A 164 8.67 8.38 30.26
C TYR A 164 9.06 7.88 28.87
N GLN A 165 10.22 7.25 28.80
CA GLN A 165 10.67 6.50 27.63
C GLN A 165 11.50 5.32 28.13
N GLU A 166 11.19 4.13 27.64
CA GLU A 166 12.03 2.97 27.86
C GLU A 166 13.29 3.11 26.98
N TYR A 167 14.47 3.08 27.60
CA TYR A 167 15.74 3.15 26.87
C TYR A 167 15.95 1.83 26.14
N PHE A 168 15.70 1.81 24.83
CA PHE A 168 16.10 0.72 23.94
C PHE A 168 17.62 0.73 23.79
N SER A 169 18.35 0.21 24.78
CA SER A 169 19.82 0.26 24.85
C SER A 169 20.55 -0.58 23.79
N THR A 170 19.92 -0.99 22.69
CA THR A 170 20.62 -1.74 21.62
C THR A 170 20.04 -1.70 20.20
N ARG A 171 18.97 -0.96 19.88
CA ARG A 171 18.45 -0.93 18.49
C ARG A 171 18.13 0.47 17.96
N LYS A 172 18.99 0.87 17.00
CA LYS A 172 18.88 1.87 15.92
C LYS A 172 18.66 3.36 16.28
N THR A 173 19.65 4.15 15.88
CA THR A 173 19.51 5.56 15.49
C THR A 173 18.49 5.67 14.37
N GLY A 174 17.33 6.27 14.64
CA GLY A 174 16.24 6.40 13.65
C GLY A 174 14.91 6.94 14.18
N PHE A 175 14.80 7.33 15.45
CA PHE A 175 13.58 7.99 15.94
C PHE A 175 13.53 9.42 15.39
N ALA A 176 12.57 9.69 14.51
CA ALA A 176 12.17 11.06 14.18
C ALA A 176 11.64 11.76 15.44
N LEU A 177 11.86 13.07 15.55
CA LEU A 177 11.33 13.86 16.66
C LEU A 177 9.79 13.80 16.66
N PRO A 178 9.13 13.62 17.83
CA PRO A 178 7.68 13.52 17.93
C PRO A 178 6.90 14.69 17.32
N GLU A 179 7.49 15.89 17.28
CA GLU A 179 6.88 17.10 16.68
C GLU A 179 6.77 17.00 15.15
N ILE A 180 7.77 16.39 14.49
CA ILE A 180 7.74 16.11 13.05
C ILE A 180 6.71 15.01 12.76
N ILE A 181 6.61 14.01 13.65
CA ILE A 181 5.62 12.94 13.57
C ILE A 181 4.22 13.52 13.75
N GLU A 182 3.99 14.43 14.68
CA GLU A 182 2.68 15.03 14.98
C GLU A 182 2.15 15.93 13.85
N ARG A 183 3.02 16.77 13.24
CA ARG A 183 2.65 17.53 12.04
C ARG A 183 2.34 16.62 10.86
N MET A 184 3.14 15.56 10.69
CA MET A 184 2.91 14.55 9.64
C MET A 184 1.60 13.78 9.89
N GLU A 185 1.29 13.44 11.15
CA GLU A 185 0.06 12.76 11.55
C GLU A 185 -1.19 13.63 11.33
N ARG A 186 -1.14 14.95 11.59
CA ARG A 186 -2.26 15.87 11.31
C ARG A 186 -2.57 15.93 9.81
N ALA A 187 -1.54 16.14 8.98
CA ALA A 187 -1.71 16.14 7.52
C ALA A 187 -2.25 14.79 7.03
N GLN A 188 -1.77 13.67 7.58
CA GLN A 188 -2.28 12.33 7.29
C GLN A 188 -3.74 12.14 7.73
N ASP A 189 -4.16 12.67 8.87
CA ASP A 189 -5.56 12.58 9.33
C ASP A 189 -6.52 13.37 8.42
N GLU A 190 -6.11 14.54 7.93
CA GLU A 190 -6.87 15.27 6.90
C GLU A 190 -7.08 14.41 5.65
N VAL A 191 -6.04 13.70 5.19
CA VAL A 191 -6.16 12.72 4.10
C VAL A 191 -7.12 11.59 4.44
N ILE A 192 -7.05 11.04 5.65
CA ILE A 192 -7.89 9.92 6.07
C ILE A 192 -9.37 10.34 6.12
N ARG A 193 -9.66 11.55 6.61
CA ARG A 193 -11.02 12.08 6.81
C ARG A 193 -11.60 12.82 5.59
N ALA A 194 -10.79 13.08 4.56
CA ALA A 194 -11.25 13.75 3.34
C ALA A 194 -12.46 13.06 2.70
N ASP A 195 -13.30 13.83 2.00
CA ASP A 195 -14.57 13.34 1.45
C ASP A 195 -14.39 12.04 0.63
N CYS A 196 -15.29 11.10 0.90
CA CYS A 196 -15.29 9.75 0.38
C CYS A 196 -15.72 9.66 -1.10
N ALA A 197 -16.45 10.66 -1.62
CA ALA A 197 -16.97 10.65 -2.99
C ALA A 197 -15.90 11.01 -4.04
N GLY A 198 -15.82 10.21 -5.12
CA GLY A 198 -14.89 10.45 -6.24
C GLY A 198 -13.46 9.93 -6.00
N SER A 199 -12.66 10.01 -7.06
CA SER A 199 -11.28 9.53 -7.08
C SER A 199 -10.37 10.32 -6.15
N PHE A 200 -9.50 9.61 -5.44
CA PHE A 200 -8.52 10.16 -4.51
C PHE A 200 -7.16 9.52 -4.80
N VAL A 201 -6.10 10.32 -4.78
CA VAL A 201 -4.74 9.86 -5.10
C VAL A 201 -3.81 10.12 -3.92
N ILE A 202 -3.11 9.08 -3.49
CA ILE A 202 -2.00 9.18 -2.53
C ILE A 202 -0.72 8.81 -3.27
N SER A 203 0.11 9.82 -3.55
CA SER A 203 1.36 9.64 -4.28
C SER A 203 2.60 9.98 -3.46
N GLY A 204 3.77 9.59 -3.96
CA GLY A 204 5.04 9.80 -3.27
C GLY A 204 6.08 8.70 -3.52
N PRO A 205 7.33 8.92 -3.07
CA PRO A 205 8.46 8.01 -3.24
C PRO A 205 8.18 6.64 -2.57
N ALA A 206 8.80 5.54 -3.03
CA ALA A 206 8.78 4.31 -2.23
C ALA A 206 9.30 4.59 -0.80
N GLY A 207 8.65 3.99 0.20
CA GLY A 207 8.98 4.19 1.62
C GLY A 207 8.30 5.37 2.32
N SER A 208 7.52 6.23 1.65
CA SER A 208 6.80 7.35 2.31
C SER A 208 5.55 6.96 3.11
N GLY A 209 5.20 5.67 3.19
CA GLY A 209 4.02 5.21 3.94
C GLY A 209 2.68 5.39 3.22
N LYS A 210 2.68 5.61 1.88
CA LYS A 210 1.46 5.76 1.06
C LYS A 210 0.43 4.66 1.30
N THR A 211 0.89 3.42 1.23
CA THR A 211 0.05 2.23 1.38
C THR A 211 -0.54 2.16 2.78
N THR A 212 0.25 2.40 3.82
CA THR A 212 -0.23 2.46 5.21
C THR A 212 -1.31 3.53 5.36
N LEU A 213 -1.06 4.75 4.88
CA LEU A 213 -2.03 5.85 4.93
C LEU A 213 -3.33 5.51 4.20
N ALA A 214 -3.24 4.89 3.03
CA ALA A 214 -4.38 4.47 2.24
C ALA A 214 -5.22 3.39 2.93
N LEU A 215 -4.58 2.43 3.60
CA LEU A 215 -5.28 1.40 4.38
C LEU A 215 -5.93 1.98 5.64
N HIS A 216 -5.31 2.96 6.29
CA HIS A 216 -5.95 3.74 7.36
C HIS A 216 -7.17 4.50 6.84
N ARG A 217 -7.09 5.11 5.64
CA ARG A 217 -8.25 5.75 4.99
C ARG A 217 -9.37 4.75 4.71
N ALA A 218 -9.05 3.58 4.18
CA ALA A 218 -10.02 2.50 3.97
C ALA A 218 -10.69 2.10 5.29
N ALA A 219 -9.90 1.99 6.37
CA ALA A 219 -10.39 1.62 7.70
C ALA A 219 -11.33 2.67 8.26
N TYR A 220 -10.98 3.94 8.10
CA TYR A 220 -11.85 5.05 8.45
C TYR A 220 -13.17 4.99 7.67
N LEU A 221 -13.15 4.79 6.35
CA LEU A 221 -14.37 4.71 5.55
C LEU A 221 -15.28 3.54 5.95
N ALA A 222 -14.70 2.40 6.32
CA ALA A 222 -15.45 1.20 6.71
C ALA A 222 -15.98 1.23 8.15
N GLN A 223 -15.39 2.04 9.03
CA GLN A 223 -15.73 2.05 10.47
C GLN A 223 -16.35 3.37 10.96
N SER A 224 -16.12 4.48 10.26
CA SER A 224 -16.67 5.76 10.66
C SER A 224 -18.21 5.70 10.63
N PRO A 225 -18.91 6.16 11.67
CA PRO A 225 -20.36 6.10 11.75
C PRO A 225 -21.10 6.76 10.56
N GLU A 226 -20.45 7.70 9.88
CA GLU A 226 -21.00 8.44 8.74
C GLU A 226 -20.96 7.64 7.43
N THR A 227 -19.98 6.75 7.29
CA THR A 227 -19.60 6.12 6.02
C THR A 227 -19.68 4.60 6.09
N ALA A 228 -19.60 3.98 7.27
CA ALA A 228 -19.58 2.53 7.48
C ALA A 228 -20.76 1.78 6.84
N GLU A 229 -21.96 2.37 6.86
CA GLU A 229 -23.14 1.77 6.21
C GLU A 229 -22.95 1.66 4.69
N ARG A 230 -22.22 2.61 4.09
CA ARG A 230 -21.95 2.67 2.65
C ARG A 230 -20.77 1.80 2.26
N TYR A 231 -19.66 1.85 3.02
CA TYR A 231 -18.41 1.17 2.69
C TYR A 231 -18.20 -0.12 3.49
N SER A 232 -19.16 -1.04 3.42
CA SER A 232 -18.98 -2.39 3.95
C SER A 232 -17.80 -3.10 3.26
N GLY A 233 -16.96 -3.79 4.02
CA GLY A 233 -15.81 -4.54 3.48
C GLY A 233 -16.19 -5.51 2.37
N ARG A 234 -17.38 -6.12 2.43
CA ARG A 234 -17.93 -7.03 1.39
C ARG A 234 -18.08 -6.38 0.00
N ARG A 235 -18.18 -5.06 -0.05
CA ARG A 235 -18.27 -4.27 -1.30
C ARG A 235 -17.00 -3.45 -1.56
N ALA A 236 -15.94 -3.67 -0.77
CA ALA A 236 -14.63 -3.09 -1.01
C ALA A 236 -13.70 -4.11 -1.68
N ILE A 237 -12.86 -3.63 -2.59
CA ILE A 237 -11.83 -4.43 -3.25
C ILE A 237 -10.49 -3.71 -3.24
N VAL A 238 -9.42 -4.46 -3.02
CA VAL A 238 -8.03 -3.99 -3.08
C VAL A 238 -7.29 -4.76 -4.17
N PHE A 239 -6.80 -4.03 -5.15
CA PHE A 239 -5.94 -4.54 -6.20
C PHE A 239 -4.47 -4.35 -5.83
N VAL A 240 -3.74 -5.45 -5.78
CA VAL A 240 -2.30 -5.50 -5.49
C VAL A 240 -1.52 -6.12 -6.65
N GLN A 241 -0.21 -5.88 -6.71
CA GLN A 241 0.64 -6.36 -7.82
C GLN A 241 0.94 -7.86 -7.77
N ASP A 242 1.14 -8.39 -6.56
CA ASP A 242 1.65 -9.74 -6.36
C ASP A 242 1.06 -10.44 -5.12
N ALA A 243 1.29 -11.74 -5.02
CA ALA A 243 0.77 -12.58 -3.94
C ALA A 243 1.38 -12.25 -2.57
N GLY A 244 2.64 -11.80 -2.50
CA GLY A 244 3.26 -11.42 -1.23
C GLY A 244 2.62 -10.16 -0.65
N THR A 245 2.36 -9.16 -1.49
CA THR A 245 1.62 -7.96 -1.08
C THR A 245 0.18 -8.29 -0.66
N LYS A 246 -0.47 -9.22 -1.36
CA LYS A 246 -1.80 -9.74 -0.98
C LYS A 246 -1.79 -10.34 0.42
N ASP A 247 -0.82 -11.20 0.72
CA ASP A 247 -0.68 -11.84 2.03
C ASP A 247 -0.40 -10.80 3.13
N TYR A 248 0.41 -9.78 2.85
CA TYR A 248 0.62 -8.69 3.81
C TYR A 248 -0.68 -7.95 4.14
N PHE A 249 -1.48 -7.59 3.12
CA PHE A 249 -2.72 -6.84 3.33
C PHE A 249 -3.81 -7.68 4.00
N SER A 250 -3.84 -9.00 3.76
CA SER A 250 -4.81 -9.89 4.38
C SER A 250 -4.64 -10.01 5.89
N HIS A 251 -3.44 -9.74 6.42
CA HIS A 251 -3.19 -9.65 7.85
C HIS A 251 -3.43 -8.23 8.39
N LEU A 252 -2.99 -7.20 7.65
CA LEU A 252 -3.04 -5.81 8.10
C LEU A 252 -4.47 -5.23 8.17
N LEU A 253 -5.32 -5.51 7.18
CA LEU A 253 -6.69 -4.96 7.16
C LEU A 253 -7.54 -5.41 8.36
N PRO A 254 -7.53 -6.71 8.77
CA PRO A 254 -8.16 -7.14 10.01
C PRO A 254 -7.61 -6.45 11.27
N GLU A 255 -6.29 -6.21 11.35
CA GLU A 255 -5.70 -5.47 12.48
C GLU A 255 -6.17 -4.01 12.57
N LEU A 256 -6.53 -3.43 11.42
CA LEU A 256 -7.12 -2.10 11.32
C LEU A 256 -8.62 -2.10 11.61
N GLY A 257 -9.27 -3.28 11.74
CA GLY A 257 -10.70 -3.40 12.03
C GLY A 257 -11.60 -3.49 10.80
N ILE A 258 -11.03 -3.72 9.60
CA ILE A 258 -11.81 -4.01 8.40
C ILE A 258 -11.80 -5.51 8.12
N GLU A 259 -12.99 -6.08 7.99
CA GLU A 259 -13.19 -7.49 7.67
C GLU A 259 -13.90 -7.63 6.32
N ASP A 260 -13.89 -8.84 5.75
CA ASP A 260 -14.57 -9.19 4.50
C ASP A 260 -14.15 -8.39 3.25
N VAL A 261 -12.99 -7.73 3.25
CA VAL A 261 -12.45 -7.01 2.08
C VAL A 261 -11.88 -8.00 1.06
N SER A 262 -12.26 -7.84 -0.21
CA SER A 262 -11.68 -8.65 -1.28
C SER A 262 -10.28 -8.11 -1.65
N ILE A 263 -9.22 -8.86 -1.35
CA ILE A 263 -7.85 -8.52 -1.73
C ILE A 263 -7.41 -9.47 -2.85
N THR A 264 -6.99 -8.93 -3.99
CA THR A 264 -6.74 -9.75 -5.18
C THR A 264 -5.73 -9.11 -6.11
N THR A 265 -5.08 -9.93 -6.93
CA THR A 265 -4.34 -9.44 -8.09
C THR A 265 -5.29 -9.23 -9.27
N ILE A 266 -4.89 -8.42 -10.25
CA ILE A 266 -5.68 -8.26 -11.48
C ILE A 266 -5.94 -9.59 -12.19
N PHE A 267 -4.98 -10.51 -12.14
CA PHE A 267 -5.12 -11.83 -12.74
C PHE A 267 -6.19 -12.67 -12.06
N GLU A 268 -6.12 -12.81 -10.73
CA GLU A 268 -7.10 -13.59 -9.97
C GLU A 268 -8.51 -13.03 -10.14
N TRP A 269 -8.65 -11.70 -10.10
CA TRP A 269 -9.92 -11.03 -10.32
C TRP A 269 -10.47 -11.29 -11.72
N ALA A 270 -9.64 -11.10 -12.75
CA ALA A 270 -10.03 -11.34 -14.14
C ALA A 270 -10.36 -12.81 -14.40
N ALA A 271 -9.55 -13.74 -13.89
CA ALA A 271 -9.78 -15.17 -14.00
C ALA A 271 -11.12 -15.57 -13.39
N LYS A 272 -11.48 -15.02 -12.23
CA LYS A 272 -12.77 -15.28 -11.57
C LYS A 272 -13.95 -14.80 -12.42
N ILE A 273 -13.84 -13.60 -13.00
CA ILE A 273 -14.90 -13.01 -13.84
C ILE A 273 -15.05 -13.75 -15.18
N LEU A 274 -13.93 -14.18 -15.76
CA LEU A 274 -13.88 -14.86 -17.04
C LEU A 274 -14.11 -16.38 -16.93
N GLY A 275 -14.14 -16.93 -15.72
CA GLY A 275 -14.32 -18.36 -15.46
C GLY A 275 -13.10 -19.20 -15.83
N LEU A 276 -11.89 -18.71 -15.53
CA LEU A 276 -10.59 -19.29 -15.94
C LEU A 276 -9.79 -19.92 -14.78
N ASN A 277 -10.38 -20.02 -13.58
CA ASN A 277 -9.67 -20.25 -12.31
C ASN A 277 -8.83 -21.54 -12.22
N ASP A 278 -9.11 -22.56 -13.04
CA ASP A 278 -8.47 -23.88 -12.93
C ASP A 278 -7.66 -24.31 -14.16
N GLU A 279 -7.57 -23.47 -15.20
CA GLU A 279 -7.00 -23.87 -16.50
C GLU A 279 -5.71 -23.14 -16.90
N LEU A 280 -5.47 -21.93 -16.37
CA LEU A 280 -4.46 -21.01 -16.88
C LEU A 280 -3.64 -20.39 -15.74
N ALA A 281 -2.36 -20.11 -16.02
CA ALA A 281 -1.47 -19.41 -15.10
C ALA A 281 -1.08 -18.03 -15.63
N TYR A 282 -0.70 -17.14 -14.73
CA TYR A 282 -0.25 -15.79 -15.07
C TYR A 282 1.24 -15.75 -15.37
N THR A 283 1.63 -14.90 -16.32
CA THR A 283 3.02 -14.53 -16.55
C THR A 283 3.13 -13.02 -16.71
N ASN A 284 4.09 -12.38 -16.03
CA ASN A 284 4.30 -10.94 -16.15
C ASN A 284 4.72 -10.54 -17.56
N ARG A 285 5.72 -11.26 -18.11
CA ARG A 285 6.27 -11.03 -19.45
C ARG A 285 6.67 -12.37 -20.06
N PHE A 286 6.33 -12.60 -21.32
CA PHE A 286 6.68 -13.83 -22.02
C PHE A 286 7.66 -13.58 -23.17
N GLY A 287 8.77 -14.31 -23.20
CA GLY A 287 9.84 -14.14 -24.18
C GLY A 287 11.20 -14.58 -23.65
N GLY A 288 12.16 -14.78 -24.54
CA GLY A 288 13.54 -15.15 -24.21
C GLY A 288 14.39 -13.94 -23.81
N THR A 289 14.50 -12.95 -24.71
CA THR A 289 15.29 -11.72 -24.48
C THR A 289 14.38 -10.54 -24.13
N GLU A 290 14.92 -9.50 -23.48
CA GLU A 290 14.12 -8.30 -23.17
C GLU A 290 13.62 -7.59 -24.44
N ALA A 291 14.42 -7.54 -25.51
CA ALA A 291 13.99 -6.97 -26.79
C ALA A 291 12.84 -7.77 -27.43
N GLU A 292 12.87 -9.11 -27.34
CA GLU A 292 11.77 -9.95 -27.83
C GLU A 292 10.49 -9.74 -27.01
N LYS A 293 10.59 -9.68 -25.68
CA LYS A 293 9.44 -9.39 -24.79
C LYS A 293 8.84 -8.01 -25.08
N ASP A 294 9.69 -7.01 -25.24
CA ASP A 294 9.31 -5.64 -25.56
C ASP A 294 8.57 -5.53 -26.90
N ALA A 295 9.10 -6.15 -27.96
CA ALA A 295 8.45 -6.20 -29.27
C ALA A 295 7.09 -6.93 -29.21
N TYR A 296 7.02 -8.01 -28.44
CA TYR A 296 5.80 -8.78 -28.25
C TYR A 296 4.70 -7.96 -27.55
N GLU A 297 5.06 -7.27 -26.46
CA GLU A 297 4.14 -6.38 -25.75
C GLU A 297 3.71 -5.19 -26.61
N TYR A 298 4.61 -4.62 -27.41
CA TYR A 298 4.29 -3.54 -28.34
C TYR A 298 3.20 -3.96 -29.34
N GLU A 299 3.36 -5.11 -30.00
CA GLU A 299 2.36 -5.60 -30.96
C GLU A 299 1.03 -5.93 -30.27
N LYS A 300 1.06 -6.53 -29.07
CA LYS A 300 -0.16 -6.78 -28.28
C LYS A 300 -0.86 -5.49 -27.87
N ASN A 301 -0.12 -4.49 -27.41
CA ASN A 301 -0.67 -3.19 -27.03
C ASN A 301 -1.34 -2.50 -28.23
N ARG A 302 -0.73 -2.57 -29.41
CA ARG A 302 -1.33 -2.07 -30.66
C ARG A 302 -2.67 -2.73 -30.96
N LEU A 303 -2.79 -4.05 -30.75
CA LEU A 303 -4.05 -4.76 -30.91
C LEU A 303 -5.08 -4.40 -29.84
N LEU A 304 -4.64 -4.19 -28.59
CA LEU A 304 -5.50 -3.77 -27.49
C LEU A 304 -6.10 -2.37 -27.72
N ALA A 305 -5.37 -1.49 -28.39
CA ALA A 305 -5.81 -0.15 -28.79
C ALA A 305 -6.92 -0.19 -29.88
N GLN A 306 -7.04 -1.29 -30.64
CA GLN A 306 -8.09 -1.40 -31.66
C GLN A 306 -9.48 -1.48 -31.03
N GLU A 307 -10.46 -0.89 -31.73
CA GLU A 307 -11.84 -0.84 -31.26
C GLU A 307 -12.73 -1.98 -31.77
N ASP A 308 -12.27 -2.82 -32.71
CA ASP A 308 -13.12 -3.86 -33.33
C ASP A 308 -12.70 -5.29 -32.92
N ILE A 309 -12.70 -5.57 -31.61
CA ILE A 309 -12.44 -6.93 -31.10
C ILE A 309 -13.77 -7.66 -30.92
N PRO A 310 -14.06 -8.72 -31.70
CA PRO A 310 -15.37 -9.38 -31.72
C PRO A 310 -15.62 -10.17 -30.42
N PRO A 311 -16.82 -10.09 -29.83
CA PRO A 311 -17.12 -10.79 -28.57
C PRO A 311 -17.14 -12.32 -28.74
N PRO A 312 -16.47 -13.11 -27.89
CA PRO A 312 -16.58 -14.57 -27.94
C PRO A 312 -17.85 -15.08 -27.26
N ALA A 313 -18.38 -16.20 -27.77
CA ALA A 313 -19.41 -16.97 -27.09
C ALA A 313 -18.92 -17.61 -25.77
N ARG A 314 -17.65 -18.04 -25.73
CA ARG A 314 -16.91 -18.50 -24.53
C ARG A 314 -15.44 -18.09 -24.65
N PHE A 315 -14.88 -17.51 -23.60
CA PHE A 315 -13.46 -17.14 -23.58
C PHE A 315 -12.58 -18.39 -23.59
N SER A 316 -11.56 -18.39 -24.44
CA SER A 316 -10.56 -19.45 -24.52
C SER A 316 -9.29 -18.95 -25.20
N LEU A 317 -8.17 -19.63 -24.97
CA LEU A 317 -6.92 -19.40 -25.71
C LEU A 317 -7.11 -19.59 -27.24
N ALA A 318 -8.11 -20.37 -27.68
CA ALA A 318 -8.43 -20.53 -29.10
C ALA A 318 -9.05 -19.27 -29.70
N TRP A 319 -9.79 -18.48 -28.92
CA TRP A 319 -10.29 -17.19 -29.38
C TRP A 319 -9.17 -16.16 -29.49
N LEU A 320 -8.27 -16.07 -28.50
CA LEU A 320 -7.07 -15.21 -28.57
C LEU A 320 -6.22 -15.53 -29.81
N GLU A 321 -6.09 -16.82 -30.14
CA GLU A 321 -5.37 -17.24 -31.34
C GLU A 321 -5.97 -16.67 -32.64
N LYS A 322 -7.30 -16.53 -32.75
CA LYS A 322 -7.92 -15.96 -33.95
C LYS A 322 -7.49 -14.51 -34.16
N ILE A 323 -7.39 -13.74 -33.07
CA ILE A 323 -6.97 -12.34 -33.10
C ILE A 323 -5.48 -12.24 -33.42
N TYR A 324 -4.66 -13.01 -32.70
CA TYR A 324 -3.21 -12.94 -32.83
C TYR A 324 -2.67 -13.53 -34.13
N ARG A 325 -3.38 -14.46 -34.75
CA ARG A 325 -2.98 -15.03 -36.05
C ARG A 325 -2.94 -13.98 -37.16
N THR A 326 -3.85 -12.99 -37.13
CA THR A 326 -3.89 -11.91 -38.13
C THR A 326 -3.27 -10.61 -37.62
N GLY A 327 -3.22 -10.42 -36.29
CA GLY A 327 -2.78 -9.17 -35.68
C GLY A 327 -1.29 -9.08 -35.32
N LEU A 328 -0.63 -10.23 -35.11
CA LEU A 328 0.80 -10.30 -34.78
C LEU A 328 1.65 -10.64 -36.01
N SER A 329 2.90 -10.18 -36.01
CA SER A 329 3.91 -10.62 -36.96
C SER A 329 4.18 -12.13 -36.83
N PRO A 330 4.69 -12.81 -37.87
CA PRO A 330 4.95 -14.25 -37.82
C PRO A 330 5.85 -14.67 -36.65
N ALA A 331 6.84 -13.84 -36.30
CA ALA A 331 7.72 -14.09 -35.16
C ALA A 331 6.97 -14.03 -33.82
N MET A 332 6.20 -12.96 -33.60
CA MET A 332 5.43 -12.76 -32.37
C MET A 332 4.26 -13.76 -32.24
N TYR A 333 3.64 -14.15 -33.35
CA TYR A 333 2.62 -15.20 -33.35
C TYR A 333 3.19 -16.57 -32.97
N ASN A 334 4.41 -16.91 -33.43
CA ASN A 334 5.10 -18.12 -32.98
C ASN A 334 5.43 -18.07 -31.48
N LEU A 335 5.76 -16.89 -30.95
CA LEU A 335 5.95 -16.70 -29.51
C LEU A 335 4.63 -16.90 -28.74
N PHE A 336 3.52 -16.36 -29.24
CA PHE A 336 2.18 -16.62 -28.69
C PHE A 336 1.84 -18.12 -28.70
N LYS A 337 2.16 -18.87 -29.75
CA LYS A 337 1.96 -20.33 -29.75
C LYS A 337 2.70 -21.02 -28.60
N LYS A 338 3.96 -20.62 -28.34
CA LYS A 338 4.73 -21.14 -27.19
C LYS A 338 4.06 -20.76 -25.86
N GLN A 339 3.57 -19.52 -25.73
CA GLN A 339 2.85 -19.05 -24.54
C GLN A 339 1.58 -19.85 -24.30
N LYS A 340 0.76 -20.01 -25.36
CA LYS A 340 -0.48 -20.79 -25.36
C LYS A 340 -0.24 -22.25 -24.96
N ASN A 341 0.80 -22.89 -25.48
CA ASN A 341 1.14 -24.28 -25.13
C ASN A 341 1.50 -24.44 -23.65
N ARG A 342 2.05 -23.40 -23.02
CA ARG A 342 2.32 -23.36 -21.57
C ARG A 342 1.12 -22.92 -20.73
N LYS A 343 -0.03 -22.65 -21.36
CA LYS A 343 -1.27 -22.20 -20.70
C LYS A 343 -1.08 -20.92 -19.89
N LEU A 344 -0.25 -20.01 -20.41
CA LEU A 344 0.07 -18.73 -19.76
C LEU A 344 -0.75 -17.58 -20.35
N LEU A 345 -1.22 -16.68 -19.50
CA LEU A 345 -1.81 -15.38 -19.87
C LEU A 345 -0.96 -14.25 -19.29
N ASP A 346 -0.82 -13.17 -20.04
CA ASP A 346 -0.23 -11.92 -19.55
C ASP A 346 -1.27 -10.81 -19.38
N ARG A 347 -0.82 -9.65 -18.93
CA ARG A 347 -1.68 -8.47 -18.69
C ARG A 347 -2.42 -8.01 -19.95
N PHE A 348 -1.84 -8.13 -21.15
CA PHE A 348 -2.51 -7.71 -22.38
C PHE A 348 -3.61 -8.70 -22.76
N ASP A 349 -3.34 -10.00 -22.65
CA ASP A 349 -4.33 -11.05 -22.91
C ASP A 349 -5.55 -10.89 -22.01
N LEU A 350 -5.32 -10.72 -20.70
CA LEU A 350 -6.39 -10.52 -19.71
C LEU A 350 -7.22 -9.27 -20.01
N THR A 351 -6.55 -8.18 -20.37
CA THR A 351 -7.24 -6.91 -20.67
C THR A 351 -8.06 -7.01 -21.94
N LEU A 352 -7.57 -7.72 -22.96
CA LEU A 352 -8.31 -7.99 -24.19
C LEU A 352 -9.58 -8.81 -23.90
N LEU A 353 -9.47 -9.85 -23.06
CA LEU A 353 -10.58 -10.70 -22.65
C LEU A 353 -11.64 -9.89 -21.87
N LEU A 354 -11.21 -9.08 -20.90
CA LEU A 354 -12.10 -8.23 -20.11
C LEU A 354 -12.79 -7.16 -20.96
N LYS A 355 -12.05 -6.46 -21.84
CA LYS A 355 -12.59 -5.44 -22.76
C LYS A 355 -13.64 -6.05 -23.69
N SER A 356 -13.37 -7.26 -24.20
CA SER A 356 -14.30 -8.00 -25.04
C SER A 356 -15.57 -8.41 -24.27
N ARG A 357 -15.44 -8.88 -23.01
CA ARG A 357 -16.59 -9.20 -22.13
C ARG A 357 -17.45 -7.98 -21.87
N LEU A 358 -16.82 -6.86 -21.52
CA LEU A 358 -17.52 -5.61 -21.21
C LEU A 358 -18.36 -5.13 -22.39
N ARG A 359 -17.83 -5.21 -23.61
CA ARG A 359 -18.56 -4.85 -24.83
C ARG A 359 -19.70 -5.80 -25.17
N ALA A 360 -19.48 -7.11 -25.00
CA ALA A 360 -20.48 -8.12 -25.33
C ALA A 360 -21.75 -8.01 -24.46
N TYR A 361 -21.61 -7.62 -23.19
CA TYR A 361 -22.67 -7.69 -22.20
C TYR A 361 -23.01 -6.35 -21.53
N GLY A 362 -22.33 -5.25 -21.88
CA GLY A 362 -22.55 -3.92 -21.31
C GLY A 362 -22.07 -3.75 -19.87
N GLY A 363 -21.49 -4.78 -19.25
CA GLY A 363 -21.03 -4.79 -17.87
C GLY A 363 -20.30 -6.08 -17.50
N LEU A 364 -19.59 -6.05 -16.37
CA LEU A 364 -19.02 -7.25 -15.77
C LEU A 364 -19.96 -7.80 -14.70
N THR A 365 -20.06 -9.13 -14.63
CA THR A 365 -20.91 -9.83 -13.66
C THR A 365 -20.08 -10.84 -12.89
N MET A 366 -20.35 -11.03 -11.61
CA MET A 366 -19.78 -12.10 -10.80
C MET A 366 -20.87 -13.06 -10.33
N GLU A 367 -20.51 -14.32 -10.13
CA GLU A 367 -21.39 -15.31 -9.52
C GLU A 367 -21.48 -15.09 -8.01
N GLU A 368 -22.70 -14.94 -7.51
CA GLU A 368 -23.03 -14.77 -6.10
C GLU A 368 -23.87 -15.97 -5.65
N GLU A 369 -23.44 -16.58 -4.57
CA GLU A 369 -24.17 -17.66 -3.92
C GLU A 369 -25.14 -17.09 -2.91
N TYR A 370 -26.37 -17.59 -2.93
CA TYR A 370 -27.41 -17.23 -2.00
C TYR A 370 -28.17 -18.47 -1.57
N TYR A 371 -28.72 -18.44 -0.36
CA TYR A 371 -29.50 -19.55 0.17
C TYR A 371 -30.97 -19.20 0.12
N VAL A 372 -31.78 -20.12 -0.38
CA VAL A 372 -33.24 -20.01 -0.37
C VAL A 372 -33.79 -21.07 0.55
N THR A 373 -34.64 -20.65 1.48
CA THR A 373 -35.37 -21.56 2.36
C THR A 373 -36.58 -22.10 1.62
N ASP A 374 -36.73 -23.43 1.55
CA ASP A 374 -37.94 -24.05 1.00
C ASP A 374 -39.11 -23.99 2.00
N LYS A 375 -40.28 -24.52 1.59
CA LYS A 375 -41.49 -24.59 2.44
C LYS A 375 -41.30 -25.44 3.71
N ASN A 376 -40.24 -26.24 3.78
CA ASN A 376 -39.87 -27.08 4.91
C ASN A 376 -38.69 -26.50 5.71
N TYR A 377 -38.31 -25.24 5.46
CA TYR A 377 -37.18 -24.54 6.07
C TYR A 377 -35.80 -25.19 5.81
N LEU A 378 -35.67 -25.95 4.72
CA LEU A 378 -34.38 -26.42 4.23
C LEU A 378 -33.68 -25.33 3.41
N LEU A 379 -32.46 -25.00 3.79
CA LEU A 379 -31.59 -24.07 3.07
C LEU A 379 -31.05 -24.74 1.80
N THR A 380 -31.51 -24.29 0.65
CA THR A 380 -30.99 -24.71 -0.66
C THR A 380 -30.05 -23.65 -1.21
N ARG A 381 -28.80 -24.04 -1.49
CA ARG A 381 -27.79 -23.17 -2.13
C ARG A 381 -28.18 -22.94 -3.59
N LYS A 382 -28.21 -21.69 -4.01
CA LYS A 382 -28.42 -21.26 -5.40
C LYS A 382 -27.36 -20.25 -5.79
N THR A 383 -27.13 -20.11 -7.10
CA THR A 383 -26.18 -19.15 -7.65
C THR A 383 -26.89 -18.21 -8.60
N ARG A 384 -26.55 -16.92 -8.56
CA ARG A 384 -27.03 -15.91 -9.51
C ARG A 384 -25.86 -15.10 -10.04
N LYS A 385 -26.02 -14.51 -11.23
CA LYS A 385 -25.07 -13.52 -11.76
C LYS A 385 -25.53 -12.13 -11.34
N LYS A 386 -24.64 -11.40 -10.67
CA LYS A 386 -24.89 -10.03 -10.22
C LYS A 386 -23.90 -9.08 -10.91
N PRO A 387 -24.32 -7.88 -11.33
CA PRO A 387 -23.40 -6.83 -11.76
C PRO A 387 -22.34 -6.56 -10.70
N ILE A 388 -21.10 -6.33 -11.13
CA ILE A 388 -20.01 -5.96 -10.23
C ILE A 388 -20.11 -4.47 -9.94
N GLU A 389 -20.43 -4.15 -8.68
CA GLU A 389 -20.52 -2.78 -8.17
C GLU A 389 -19.86 -2.72 -6.79
N TYR A 390 -18.64 -2.19 -6.76
CA TYR A 390 -17.89 -1.96 -5.53
C TYR A 390 -18.22 -0.58 -4.97
N SER A 391 -18.35 -0.47 -3.65
CA SER A 391 -18.46 0.81 -2.96
C SER A 391 -17.11 1.49 -2.80
N LEU A 392 -16.02 0.72 -2.76
CA LEU A 392 -14.65 1.25 -2.65
C LEU A 392 -13.70 0.36 -3.47
N ILE A 393 -12.94 0.99 -4.35
CA ILE A 393 -11.84 0.34 -5.08
C ILE A 393 -10.53 0.98 -4.65
N ILE A 394 -9.60 0.17 -4.16
CA ILE A 394 -8.24 0.59 -3.82
C ILE A 394 -7.29 -0.06 -4.82
N ILE A 395 -6.43 0.73 -5.44
CA ILE A 395 -5.46 0.26 -6.44
C ILE A 395 -4.07 0.62 -5.96
N ASP A 396 -3.32 -0.39 -5.53
CA ASP A 396 -1.94 -0.24 -5.09
C ASP A 396 -0.97 -0.32 -6.26
N GLU A 397 0.07 0.51 -6.21
CA GLU A 397 1.04 0.73 -7.28
C GLU A 397 0.36 0.95 -8.65
N PHE A 398 -0.61 1.87 -8.70
CA PHE A 398 -1.48 2.08 -9.88
C PHE A 398 -0.69 2.36 -11.17
N GLN A 399 0.51 2.92 -11.08
CA GLN A 399 1.39 3.22 -12.20
C GLN A 399 1.89 1.98 -12.96
N ASN A 400 1.66 0.77 -12.42
CA ASN A 400 2.01 -0.50 -13.07
C ASN A 400 0.88 -1.10 -13.92
N TYR A 401 -0.30 -0.50 -13.91
CA TYR A 401 -1.45 -0.97 -14.69
C TYR A 401 -1.51 -0.33 -16.09
N LEU A 402 -2.06 -1.06 -17.05
CA LEU A 402 -2.41 -0.51 -18.35
C LEU A 402 -3.58 0.49 -18.19
N PRO A 403 -3.66 1.58 -18.97
CA PRO A 403 -4.78 2.52 -18.92
C PRO A 403 -6.14 1.83 -19.08
N SER A 404 -6.23 0.88 -20.00
CA SER A 404 -7.46 0.11 -20.26
C SER A 404 -7.84 -0.82 -19.11
N GLN A 405 -6.88 -1.32 -18.32
CA GLN A 405 -7.18 -2.09 -17.10
C GLN A 405 -7.82 -1.19 -16.05
N LEU A 406 -7.23 -0.02 -15.80
CA LEU A 406 -7.76 0.95 -14.85
C LEU A 406 -9.15 1.43 -15.26
N ALA A 407 -9.38 1.67 -16.56
CA ALA A 407 -10.69 2.05 -17.08
C ALA A 407 -11.75 0.96 -16.85
N ILE A 408 -11.41 -0.32 -17.04
CA ILE A 408 -12.31 -1.46 -16.78
C ILE A 408 -12.60 -1.60 -15.28
N ILE A 409 -11.57 -1.55 -14.44
CA ILE A 409 -11.70 -1.60 -12.97
C ILE A 409 -12.62 -0.49 -12.49
N ARG A 410 -12.40 0.74 -12.98
CA ARG A 410 -13.26 1.89 -12.67
C ARG A 410 -14.71 1.66 -13.09
N GLY A 411 -14.96 1.02 -14.23
CA GLY A 411 -16.31 0.68 -14.68
C GLY A 411 -17.09 -0.22 -13.70
N CYS A 412 -16.42 -0.78 -12.68
CA CYS A 412 -17.01 -1.61 -11.64
C CYS A 412 -17.28 -0.85 -10.32
N ILE A 413 -17.05 0.46 -10.25
CA ILE A 413 -17.38 1.29 -9.08
C ILE A 413 -18.86 1.67 -9.10
N ASP A 414 -19.47 1.79 -7.93
CA ASP A 414 -20.84 2.27 -7.80
C ASP A 414 -20.97 3.80 -8.06
N LYS A 415 -22.17 4.34 -7.85
CA LYS A 415 -22.51 5.74 -8.12
C LYS A 415 -21.68 6.76 -7.32
N LEU A 416 -21.05 6.36 -6.20
CA LEU A 416 -20.22 7.24 -5.38
C LEU A 416 -18.83 7.46 -5.99
N ARG A 417 -18.42 6.59 -6.93
CA ARG A 417 -17.14 6.66 -7.64
C ARG A 417 -15.93 6.76 -6.70
N SER A 418 -15.97 6.07 -5.56
CA SER A 418 -14.91 6.09 -4.56
C SER A 418 -13.74 5.20 -4.96
N LEU A 419 -12.79 5.78 -5.68
CA LEU A 419 -11.53 5.14 -6.07
C LEU A 419 -10.36 5.73 -5.28
N LEU A 420 -9.48 4.88 -4.80
CA LEU A 420 -8.24 5.27 -4.12
C LEU A 420 -7.05 4.72 -4.90
N TYR A 421 -6.32 5.61 -5.57
CA TYR A 421 -5.09 5.29 -6.30
C TYR A 421 -3.89 5.50 -5.38
N ILE A 422 -3.08 4.48 -5.19
CA ILE A 422 -1.86 4.51 -4.37
C ILE A 422 -0.68 4.23 -5.29
N GLY A 423 0.29 5.14 -5.35
CA GLY A 423 1.42 4.96 -6.26
C GLY A 423 2.00 6.28 -6.74
N ASP A 424 2.96 6.22 -7.64
CA ASP A 424 3.64 7.41 -8.14
C ASP A 424 3.88 7.29 -9.64
N LEU A 425 3.35 8.24 -10.42
CA LEU A 425 3.57 8.29 -11.87
C LEU A 425 5.07 8.44 -12.21
N GLY A 426 5.88 8.96 -11.29
CA GLY A 426 7.35 9.01 -11.45
C GLY A 426 8.07 7.69 -11.19
N GLN A 427 7.37 6.59 -10.90
CA GLN A 427 7.94 5.27 -10.59
C GLN A 427 7.40 4.19 -11.55
N GLN A 428 7.37 4.48 -12.85
CA GLN A 428 6.90 3.57 -13.88
C GLN A 428 8.05 2.68 -14.38
N ILE A 429 7.93 1.38 -14.15
CA ILE A 429 8.96 0.40 -14.56
C ILE A 429 8.50 -0.51 -15.71
N ASN A 430 7.22 -0.46 -16.07
CA ASN A 430 6.63 -1.30 -17.10
C ASN A 430 6.24 -0.46 -18.32
N LEU A 431 6.34 -1.04 -19.51
CA LEU A 431 5.90 -0.40 -20.76
C LEU A 431 4.36 -0.28 -20.81
N PHE A 432 3.86 0.74 -21.51
CA PHE A 432 2.44 0.96 -21.82
C PHE A 432 1.53 1.14 -20.60
N THR A 433 2.10 1.39 -19.42
CA THR A 433 1.31 1.70 -18.24
C THR A 433 0.82 3.15 -18.25
N VAL A 434 -0.15 3.44 -17.38
CA VAL A 434 -0.76 4.76 -17.27
C VAL A 434 0.27 5.87 -17.07
N LYS A 435 0.20 6.90 -17.92
CA LYS A 435 1.10 8.07 -17.92
C LYS A 435 0.41 9.31 -17.38
N THR A 436 -0.86 9.48 -17.73
CA THR A 436 -1.67 10.63 -17.29
C THR A 436 -3.05 10.19 -16.85
N TRP A 437 -3.72 11.04 -16.07
CA TRP A 437 -5.09 10.79 -15.65
C TRP A 437 -6.07 10.86 -16.82
N GLU A 438 -5.77 11.62 -17.88
CA GLU A 438 -6.62 11.70 -19.07
C GLU A 438 -6.70 10.36 -19.82
N GLU A 439 -5.62 9.57 -19.85
CA GLU A 439 -5.60 8.26 -20.52
C GLU A 439 -6.61 7.27 -19.94
N ILE A 440 -6.95 7.45 -18.66
CA ILE A 440 -7.99 6.64 -18.00
C ILE A 440 -9.32 7.39 -17.91
N GLY A 441 -9.40 8.62 -18.43
CA GLY A 441 -10.58 9.49 -18.37
C GLY A 441 -10.91 9.93 -16.95
N GLU A 442 -9.90 10.10 -16.10
CA GLU A 442 -10.03 10.64 -14.74
C GLU A 442 -9.59 12.10 -14.72
N GLU A 443 -10.26 12.90 -13.88
CA GLU A 443 -9.84 14.25 -13.54
C GLU A 443 -9.70 14.31 -12.02
N ILE A 444 -8.45 14.33 -11.55
CA ILE A 444 -8.15 14.37 -10.13
C ILE A 444 -8.06 15.82 -9.71
N LYS A 445 -9.00 16.25 -8.86
CA LYS A 445 -8.96 17.60 -8.30
C LYS A 445 -7.72 17.78 -7.41
N PRO A 446 -7.08 18.97 -7.38
CA PRO A 446 -5.86 19.19 -6.60
C PRO A 446 -6.01 18.87 -5.10
N ASP A 447 -7.16 19.15 -4.50
CA ASP A 447 -7.49 18.84 -3.10
C ASP A 447 -7.67 17.33 -2.82
N ARG A 448 -7.77 16.52 -3.88
CA ARG A 448 -7.89 15.05 -3.82
C ARG A 448 -6.62 14.33 -4.28
N HIS A 449 -5.57 15.07 -4.64
CA HIS A 449 -4.26 14.53 -4.93
C HIS A 449 -3.29 14.91 -3.81
N ILE A 450 -3.07 13.97 -2.90
CA ILE A 450 -2.11 14.15 -1.83
C ILE A 450 -0.78 13.51 -2.23
N ARG A 451 0.23 14.35 -2.38
CA ARG A 451 1.61 13.89 -2.52
C ARG A 451 2.24 13.87 -1.14
N LEU A 452 2.51 12.68 -0.62
CA LEU A 452 3.37 12.52 0.54
C LEU A 452 4.76 12.97 0.14
N ASP A 453 5.17 14.09 0.75
CA ASP A 453 6.53 14.58 0.61
C ASP A 453 7.49 13.49 1.05
N LYS A 454 8.60 13.43 0.34
CA LYS A 454 9.69 12.54 0.68
C LYS A 454 10.16 12.92 2.08
N VAL A 455 9.87 12.07 3.06
CA VAL A 455 10.79 11.89 4.18
C VAL A 455 12.02 11.24 3.54
N TYR A 456 12.88 12.06 2.94
CA TYR A 456 14.09 11.57 2.31
C TYR A 456 14.95 10.95 3.41
N ARG A 457 14.94 9.62 3.46
CA ARG A 457 15.93 8.85 4.21
C ARG A 457 17.31 9.01 3.58
N ASN A 458 17.33 9.28 2.27
CA ASN A 458 18.54 9.59 1.51
C ASN A 458 19.19 10.87 2.03
N THR A 459 20.52 10.89 2.03
CA THR A 459 21.28 12.10 2.33
C THR A 459 21.06 13.18 1.27
N GLY A 460 21.16 14.45 1.66
CA GLY A 460 20.99 15.59 0.74
C GLY A 460 21.93 15.53 -0.47
N SER A 461 23.13 14.98 -0.29
CA SER A 461 24.13 14.80 -1.35
C SER A 461 23.66 13.84 -2.45
N ILE A 462 23.00 12.74 -2.09
CA ILE A 462 22.39 11.80 -3.05
C ILE A 462 21.27 12.51 -3.84
N LEU A 463 20.44 13.29 -3.15
CA LEU A 463 19.32 13.99 -3.80
C LEU A 463 19.78 15.06 -4.75
N LYS A 464 20.82 15.80 -4.36
CA LYS A 464 21.46 16.78 -5.22
C LYS A 464 22.02 16.12 -6.47
N TYR A 465 22.76 15.01 -6.32
CA TYR A 465 23.28 14.26 -7.46
C TYR A 465 22.17 13.82 -8.43
N ILE A 466 21.07 13.24 -7.91
CA ILE A 466 19.95 12.83 -8.76
C ILE A 466 19.28 14.06 -9.41
N LYS A 467 19.15 15.19 -8.70
CA LYS A 467 18.63 16.44 -9.29
C LYS A 467 19.53 16.95 -10.41
N ASP A 468 20.86 16.87 -10.25
CA ASP A 468 21.85 17.29 -11.24
C ASP A 468 21.83 16.39 -12.49
N LEU A 469 21.36 15.14 -12.39
CA LEU A 469 21.03 14.26 -13.54
C LEU A 469 19.73 14.67 -14.26
N GLY A 470 19.11 15.79 -13.87
CA GLY A 470 17.94 16.38 -14.52
C GLY A 470 16.59 15.82 -14.06
N TYR A 471 16.53 15.11 -12.94
CA TYR A 471 15.26 14.66 -12.35
C TYR A 471 14.59 15.77 -11.54
N ASP A 472 13.26 15.82 -11.60
CA ASP A 472 12.47 16.77 -10.81
C ASP A 472 12.41 16.33 -9.33
N ILE A 473 13.25 16.95 -8.50
CA ILE A 473 13.44 16.62 -7.09
C ILE A 473 13.44 17.90 -6.26
N ASN A 474 12.51 17.97 -5.30
CA ASN A 474 12.50 19.01 -4.27
C ASN A 474 13.33 18.57 -3.05
N ILE A 475 14.43 19.24 -2.75
CA ILE A 475 15.33 18.87 -1.64
C ILE A 475 14.85 19.62 -0.39
N PRO A 476 14.43 18.93 0.70
CA PRO A 476 13.94 19.60 1.90
C PRO A 476 15.10 20.20 2.69
N ASP A 477 14.83 21.32 3.35
CA ASP A 477 15.79 22.00 4.23
C ASP A 477 16.26 21.12 5.39
N SER A 478 15.46 20.12 5.78
CA SER A 478 15.76 19.15 6.84
C SER A 478 16.65 17.97 6.40
N ALA A 479 17.06 17.89 5.13
CA ALA A 479 17.85 16.77 4.64
C ALA A 479 19.26 16.76 5.29
N LYS A 480 19.67 15.61 5.82
CA LYS A 480 21.01 15.47 6.42
C LYS A 480 22.07 15.52 5.32
N SER A 481 23.12 16.33 5.53
CA SER A 481 24.32 16.28 4.68
C SER A 481 24.98 14.90 4.82
N GLY A 482 25.31 14.28 3.70
CA GLY A 482 25.97 12.98 3.65
C GLY A 482 27.25 13.01 2.82
N ALA A 483 27.85 11.85 2.62
CA ALA A 483 28.97 11.72 1.68
C ALA A 483 28.49 11.99 0.26
N ASP A 484 29.34 12.59 -0.56
CA ASP A 484 29.06 12.77 -1.97
C ASP A 484 28.97 11.42 -2.69
N VAL A 485 28.14 11.38 -3.74
CA VAL A 485 28.01 10.22 -4.61
C VAL A 485 29.36 9.96 -5.28
N LYS A 486 29.85 8.72 -5.18
CA LYS A 486 31.16 8.32 -5.72
C LYS A 486 30.96 7.60 -7.04
N GLU A 487 31.45 8.20 -8.12
CA GLU A 487 31.55 7.54 -9.42
C GLU A 487 32.98 7.03 -9.63
N ALA A 488 33.14 5.74 -9.89
CA ALA A 488 34.44 5.14 -10.17
C ALA A 488 34.38 4.31 -11.45
N VAL A 489 35.38 4.51 -12.31
CA VAL A 489 35.48 3.84 -13.59
C VAL A 489 36.33 2.57 -13.45
N PHE A 490 35.76 1.44 -13.85
CA PHE A 490 36.37 0.12 -13.82
C PHE A 490 36.19 -0.59 -15.17
N PRO A 491 37.19 -1.40 -15.60
CA PRO A 491 37.12 -2.11 -16.87
C PRO A 491 36.11 -3.28 -16.85
N GLY A 492 35.79 -3.82 -15.66
CA GLY A 492 34.79 -4.86 -15.52
C GLY A 492 34.51 -5.30 -14.08
N PRO A 493 33.77 -6.42 -13.92
CA PRO A 493 33.26 -6.88 -12.63
C PRO A 493 34.32 -7.21 -11.59
N ALA A 494 35.53 -7.61 -11.98
CA ALA A 494 36.53 -8.09 -11.03
C ALA A 494 37.06 -6.95 -10.14
N GLU A 495 37.35 -5.81 -10.78
CA GLU A 495 37.83 -4.58 -10.12
C GLU A 495 36.70 -3.93 -9.31
N GLU A 496 35.47 -3.97 -9.83
CA GLU A 496 34.27 -3.53 -9.08
C GLU A 496 34.08 -4.36 -7.80
N ILE A 497 34.27 -5.68 -7.85
CA ILE A 497 34.19 -6.57 -6.68
C ILE A 497 35.29 -6.22 -5.66
N GLU A 498 36.52 -5.96 -6.11
CA GLU A 498 37.62 -5.57 -5.21
C GLU A 498 37.33 -4.24 -4.51
N TYR A 499 36.78 -3.27 -5.25
CA TYR A 499 36.34 -2.01 -4.68
C TYR A 499 35.29 -2.22 -3.58
N ILE A 500 34.28 -3.05 -3.85
CA ILE A 500 33.21 -3.34 -2.88
C ILE A 500 33.75 -4.09 -1.65
N LYS A 501 34.72 -5.00 -1.81
CA LYS A 501 35.40 -5.64 -0.67
C LYS A 501 36.10 -4.62 0.24
N LYS A 502 36.83 -3.68 -0.34
CA LYS A 502 37.46 -2.57 0.42
C LYS A 502 36.43 -1.65 1.08
N LEU A 503 35.27 -1.47 0.44
CA LEU A 503 34.17 -0.71 1.01
C LEU A 503 33.56 -1.43 2.22
N LEU A 504 33.38 -2.74 2.15
CA LEU A 504 32.89 -3.58 3.25
C LEU A 504 33.83 -3.52 4.46
N GLU A 505 35.14 -3.61 4.25
CA GLU A 505 36.15 -3.50 5.32
C GLU A 505 36.10 -2.14 6.05
N LYS A 506 35.77 -1.07 5.34
CA LYS A 506 35.64 0.29 5.90
C LYS A 506 34.27 0.58 6.49
N SER A 507 33.25 -0.18 6.09
CA SER A 507 31.89 -0.01 6.56
C SER A 507 31.76 -0.49 8.01
N LYS A 508 30.90 0.15 8.80
CA LYS A 508 30.60 -0.34 10.16
C LYS A 508 29.95 -1.72 10.05
N GLU A 509 30.25 -2.66 10.95
CA GLU A 509 29.79 -4.07 10.94
C GLU A 509 28.26 -4.30 10.82
N LYS A 510 27.44 -3.23 10.89
CA LYS A 510 25.97 -3.28 10.77
C LYS A 510 25.39 -2.68 9.50
N ASN A 511 26.20 -2.11 8.59
CA ASN A 511 25.68 -1.48 7.38
C ASN A 511 25.29 -2.54 6.35
N ILE A 512 24.08 -2.42 5.80
CA ILE A 512 23.58 -3.27 4.72
C ILE A 512 23.94 -2.66 3.37
N ILE A 513 24.62 -3.43 2.51
CA ILE A 513 25.04 -3.01 1.16
C ILE A 513 24.17 -3.69 0.10
N GLY A 514 23.54 -2.87 -0.76
CA GLY A 514 22.84 -3.33 -1.95
C GLY A 514 23.73 -3.21 -3.20
N ILE A 515 24.09 -4.33 -3.81
CA ILE A 515 24.75 -4.37 -5.12
C ILE A 515 23.67 -4.51 -6.18
N ILE A 516 23.52 -3.47 -7.01
CA ILE A 516 22.41 -3.35 -7.97
C ILE A 516 22.95 -3.20 -9.39
N ALA A 517 22.45 -4.00 -10.34
CA ALA A 517 22.80 -3.90 -11.76
C ALA A 517 21.57 -3.96 -12.66
N ALA A 518 21.72 -3.52 -13.91
CA ALA A 518 20.65 -3.59 -14.91
C ALA A 518 20.31 -5.05 -15.30
N GLU A 519 21.34 -5.89 -15.48
CA GLU A 519 21.18 -7.26 -15.99
C GLU A 519 21.60 -8.32 -14.97
N LYS A 520 20.83 -9.41 -14.92
CA LYS A 520 21.06 -10.52 -13.98
C LYS A 520 22.38 -11.24 -14.24
N ASP A 521 22.76 -11.39 -15.50
CA ASP A 521 23.98 -12.12 -15.89
C ASP A 521 25.25 -11.41 -15.39
N TYR A 522 25.22 -10.07 -15.32
CA TYR A 522 26.32 -9.27 -14.78
C TYR A 522 26.53 -9.55 -13.28
N LEU A 523 25.46 -9.87 -12.55
CA LEU A 523 25.48 -10.11 -11.10
C LEU A 523 26.03 -11.48 -10.70
N GLU A 524 26.14 -12.44 -11.61
CA GLU A 524 26.57 -13.81 -11.29
C GLU A 524 27.98 -13.87 -10.66
N LYS A 525 28.89 -12.99 -11.09
CA LYS A 525 30.24 -12.88 -10.50
C LYS A 525 30.21 -12.30 -9.09
N PHE A 526 29.30 -11.36 -8.83
CA PHE A 526 29.10 -10.76 -7.50
C PHE A 526 28.47 -11.78 -6.55
N LYS A 527 27.46 -12.53 -6.99
CA LYS A 527 26.82 -13.59 -6.19
C LYS A 527 27.83 -14.63 -5.72
N LYS A 528 28.70 -15.09 -6.62
CA LYS A 528 29.78 -16.02 -6.26
C LYS A 528 30.74 -15.41 -5.24
N SER A 529 31.08 -14.13 -5.39
CA SER A 529 32.07 -13.46 -4.53
C SER A 529 31.54 -13.11 -3.13
N PHE A 530 30.24 -12.87 -2.98
CA PHE A 530 29.63 -12.42 -1.72
C PHE A 530 28.59 -13.40 -1.14
N HIS A 531 28.51 -14.64 -1.62
CA HIS A 531 27.50 -15.64 -1.22
C HIS A 531 27.36 -15.86 0.30
N ASN A 532 28.44 -15.71 1.07
CA ASN A 532 28.46 -15.91 2.52
C ASN A 532 28.34 -14.62 3.34
N ASN A 533 28.10 -13.46 2.71
CA ASN A 533 28.03 -12.19 3.43
C ASN A 533 26.57 -11.80 3.70
N ALA A 534 26.13 -11.94 4.95
CA ALA A 534 24.77 -11.64 5.38
C ALA A 534 24.38 -10.15 5.25
N ASN A 535 25.36 -9.25 5.12
CA ASN A 535 25.13 -7.82 4.99
C ASN A 535 25.10 -7.35 3.52
N VAL A 536 25.28 -8.25 2.54
CA VAL A 536 25.32 -7.92 1.12
C VAL A 536 24.11 -8.53 0.41
N HIS A 537 23.31 -7.67 -0.21
CA HIS A 537 22.18 -8.08 -1.03
C HIS A 537 22.46 -7.75 -2.49
N ILE A 538 22.22 -8.72 -3.37
CA ILE A 538 22.54 -8.61 -4.78
C ILE A 538 21.25 -8.75 -5.58
N LEU A 539 20.86 -7.68 -6.26
CA LEU A 539 19.56 -7.54 -6.90
C LEU A 539 19.72 -6.87 -8.26
N THR A 540 18.84 -7.19 -9.21
CA THR A 540 18.67 -6.33 -10.38
C THR A 540 17.95 -5.04 -9.99
N MET A 541 18.03 -4.00 -10.82
CA MET A 541 17.31 -2.74 -10.56
C MET A 541 15.81 -2.96 -10.38
N ASN A 542 15.23 -3.91 -11.13
CA ASN A 542 13.81 -4.27 -11.01
C ASN A 542 13.51 -4.95 -9.66
N GLU A 543 14.35 -5.89 -9.23
CA GLU A 543 14.20 -6.61 -7.95
C GLU A 543 14.46 -5.71 -6.73
N ALA A 544 15.16 -4.59 -6.92
CA ALA A 544 15.44 -3.63 -5.86
C ALA A 544 14.23 -2.76 -5.49
N GLN A 545 13.10 -2.86 -6.19
CA GLN A 545 11.90 -2.09 -5.84
C GLN A 545 11.39 -2.44 -4.44
N GLY A 546 11.06 -1.42 -3.64
CA GLY A 546 10.45 -1.60 -2.32
C GLY A 546 11.41 -2.00 -1.19
N VAL A 547 12.68 -2.27 -1.48
CA VAL A 547 13.74 -2.47 -0.46
C VAL A 547 14.59 -1.22 -0.29
N GLU A 548 15.40 -1.13 0.76
CA GLU A 548 16.31 0.00 1.04
C GLU A 548 17.63 -0.52 1.64
N PHE A 549 18.72 0.19 1.37
CA PHE A 549 20.07 -0.17 1.82
C PHE A 549 20.78 1.02 2.43
N ASP A 550 21.63 0.78 3.42
CA ASP A 550 22.48 1.82 4.01
C ASP A 550 23.45 2.37 2.96
N ILE A 551 23.98 1.48 2.11
CA ILE A 551 24.88 1.78 1.00
C ILE A 551 24.40 1.07 -0.26
N VAL A 552 24.36 1.76 -1.39
CA VAL A 552 24.10 1.13 -2.70
C VAL A 552 25.31 1.26 -3.60
N CYS A 553 25.68 0.13 -4.22
CA CYS A 553 26.64 0.06 -5.31
C CYS A 553 25.90 -0.28 -6.60
N LEU A 554 25.69 0.71 -7.46
CA LEU A 554 25.22 0.53 -8.83
C LEU A 554 26.40 0.06 -9.68
N VAL A 555 26.37 -1.17 -10.18
CA VAL A 555 27.52 -1.81 -10.86
C VAL A 555 27.26 -2.06 -12.34
N GLY A 556 28.32 -2.01 -13.14
CA GLY A 556 28.26 -2.20 -14.59
C GLY A 556 27.73 -1.00 -15.38
N ALA A 557 27.86 0.23 -14.87
CA ALA A 557 27.48 1.45 -15.57
C ALA A 557 28.19 1.56 -16.94
N ASN A 558 27.41 1.75 -18.02
CA ASN A 558 27.91 1.90 -19.38
C ASN A 558 26.91 2.67 -20.26
N ASP A 559 27.38 3.17 -21.41
CA ASP A 559 26.60 3.81 -22.48
C ASP A 559 25.36 2.99 -22.94
N GLY A 560 25.46 1.66 -22.90
CA GLY A 560 24.38 0.68 -23.08
C GLY A 560 23.18 0.83 -22.13
N TRP A 561 23.34 1.50 -20.99
CA TRP A 561 22.25 1.71 -20.05
C TRP A 561 21.15 2.58 -20.65
N LEU A 562 21.49 3.66 -21.35
CA LEU A 562 20.50 4.55 -21.99
C LEU A 562 20.48 4.43 -23.52
N SER A 563 21.53 3.90 -24.14
CA SER A 563 21.48 3.56 -25.57
C SER A 563 20.56 2.34 -25.79
N LEU A 564 19.79 2.38 -26.88
CA LEU A 564 18.80 1.36 -27.23
C LEU A 564 19.08 0.76 -28.63
N PRO A 565 20.31 0.28 -28.92
CA PRO A 565 20.66 -0.20 -30.27
C PRO A 565 19.82 -1.42 -30.69
N ALA A 566 19.47 -2.29 -29.75
CA ALA A 566 18.58 -3.45 -29.99
C ALA A 566 17.16 -3.05 -30.43
N TYR A 567 16.78 -1.78 -30.27
CA TYR A 567 15.46 -1.24 -30.58
C TYR A 567 15.50 -0.26 -31.76
N ALA A 568 16.60 -0.20 -32.52
CA ALA A 568 16.76 0.76 -33.63
C ALA A 568 15.65 0.67 -34.69
N ASN A 569 15.03 -0.52 -34.86
CA ASN A 569 13.94 -0.76 -35.81
C ASN A 569 12.54 -0.56 -35.19
N MET A 570 12.44 -0.16 -33.92
CA MET A 570 11.17 0.11 -33.27
C MET A 570 10.70 1.55 -33.56
N PRO A 571 9.39 1.83 -33.50
CA PRO A 571 8.84 3.17 -33.64
C PRO A 571 9.41 4.17 -32.62
N ALA A 572 9.50 5.45 -33.03
CA ALA A 572 10.18 6.50 -32.23
C ALA A 572 9.51 6.76 -30.88
N ASP A 573 8.18 6.70 -30.84
CA ASP A 573 7.35 6.77 -29.63
C ASP A 573 7.64 5.61 -28.66
N PHE A 574 7.78 4.38 -29.18
CA PHE A 574 8.21 3.22 -28.38
C PHE A 574 9.61 3.42 -27.80
N ILE A 575 10.57 3.88 -28.63
CA ILE A 575 11.95 4.13 -28.19
C ILE A 575 11.95 5.19 -27.08
N ALA A 576 11.22 6.29 -27.25
CA ALA A 576 11.11 7.34 -26.24
C ALA A 576 10.55 6.82 -24.92
N GLU A 577 9.49 6.00 -24.98
CA GLU A 577 8.91 5.36 -23.80
C GLU A 577 9.88 4.40 -23.12
N LYS A 578 10.58 3.55 -23.88
CA LYS A 578 11.57 2.62 -23.32
C LYS A 578 12.71 3.36 -22.63
N LYS A 579 13.17 4.48 -23.22
CA LYS A 579 14.21 5.32 -22.59
C LYS A 579 13.70 5.93 -21.27
N ARG A 580 12.46 6.42 -21.23
CA ARG A 580 11.83 6.92 -20.00
C ARG A 580 11.79 5.84 -18.91
N VAL A 581 11.30 4.65 -19.23
CA VAL A 581 11.23 3.53 -18.27
C VAL A 581 12.62 3.17 -17.73
N LYS A 582 13.66 3.14 -18.57
CA LYS A 582 15.04 2.92 -18.10
C LYS A 582 15.53 4.03 -17.17
N ARG A 583 15.16 5.28 -17.45
CA ARG A 583 15.46 6.44 -16.60
C ARG A 583 14.77 6.31 -15.23
N ASP A 584 13.48 5.99 -15.21
CA ASP A 584 12.72 5.79 -13.97
C ASP A 584 13.29 4.63 -13.14
N LEU A 585 13.73 3.55 -13.80
CA LEU A 585 14.36 2.42 -13.14
C LEU A 585 15.70 2.80 -12.47
N LEU A 586 16.52 3.61 -13.15
CA LEU A 586 17.76 4.15 -12.56
C LEU A 586 17.46 5.05 -11.35
N TYR A 587 16.43 5.89 -11.44
CA TYR A 587 15.97 6.69 -10.33
C TYR A 587 15.53 5.84 -9.13
N VAL A 588 14.73 4.79 -9.37
CA VAL A 588 14.34 3.85 -8.31
C VAL A 588 15.57 3.21 -7.69
N ALA A 589 16.54 2.76 -8.48
CA ALA A 589 17.74 2.11 -8.00
C ALA A 589 18.65 3.05 -7.18
N MET A 590 18.86 4.30 -7.62
CA MET A 590 19.63 5.31 -6.88
C MET A 590 18.95 5.70 -5.56
N THR A 591 17.62 5.82 -5.56
CA THR A 591 16.86 6.18 -4.36
C THR A 591 16.78 5.07 -3.31
N ARG A 592 17.31 3.87 -3.60
CA ARG A 592 17.46 2.81 -2.59
C ARG A 592 18.55 3.08 -1.55
N ALA A 593 19.44 4.04 -1.81
CA ALA A 593 20.59 4.37 -0.99
C ALA A 593 20.25 5.36 0.14
N ILE A 594 20.36 4.93 1.41
CA ILE A 594 20.09 5.81 2.56
C ILE A 594 21.28 6.75 2.81
N PHE A 595 22.50 6.22 2.96
CA PHE A 595 23.67 7.02 3.39
C PHE A 595 24.68 7.28 2.27
N GLU A 596 25.09 6.24 1.54
CA GLU A 596 26.11 6.34 0.49
C GLU A 596 25.65 5.69 -0.81
N LEU A 597 25.93 6.35 -1.93
CA LEU A 597 25.70 5.83 -3.28
C LEU A 597 27.03 5.78 -4.04
N HIS A 598 27.34 4.60 -4.57
CA HIS A 598 28.50 4.35 -5.40
C HIS A 598 28.04 3.88 -6.78
N ILE A 599 28.60 4.47 -7.82
CA ILE A 599 28.31 4.13 -9.22
C ILE A 599 29.61 3.63 -9.85
N LEU A 600 29.60 2.37 -10.24
CA LEU A 600 30.75 1.62 -10.70
C LEU A 600 30.47 1.11 -12.12
N GLY A 601 31.42 1.28 -13.03
CA GLY A 601 31.27 0.79 -14.40
C GLY A 601 32.31 1.34 -15.35
N LYS A 602 32.13 1.12 -16.65
CA LYS A 602 33.06 1.58 -17.69
C LYS A 602 33.03 3.09 -17.92
N GLN A 603 31.97 3.75 -17.47
CA GLN A 603 31.76 5.19 -17.64
C GLN A 603 31.02 5.76 -16.43
N LYS A 604 31.19 7.06 -16.19
CA LYS A 604 30.42 7.77 -15.17
C LYS A 604 28.98 7.92 -15.64
N LEU A 605 28.03 7.75 -14.74
CA LEU A 605 26.61 7.94 -15.03
C LEU A 605 26.30 9.40 -15.38
N SER A 606 27.01 10.35 -14.76
CA SER A 606 26.92 11.77 -15.11
C SER A 606 27.31 12.06 -16.56
N ASP A 607 28.22 11.29 -17.16
CA ASP A 607 28.59 11.45 -18.58
C ASP A 607 27.59 10.75 -19.50
N ILE A 608 27.09 9.57 -19.12
CA ILE A 608 26.01 8.86 -19.85
C ILE A 608 24.75 9.74 -19.97
N PHE A 609 24.42 10.52 -18.94
CA PHE A 609 23.27 11.43 -18.96
C PHE A 609 23.51 12.75 -19.71
N LYS A 610 24.75 13.16 -19.99
CA LYS A 610 25.03 14.37 -20.79
C LYS A 610 24.84 14.12 -22.29
N GLU A 611 25.02 12.88 -22.72
CA GLU A 611 24.82 12.44 -24.11
C GLU A 611 23.34 12.15 -24.43
N TYR A 612 22.46 12.29 -23.43
CA TYR A 612 21.04 11.97 -23.46
C TYR A 612 20.19 13.22 -23.19
#